data_AF-A0A7V6JL33-F1
#
_entry.id   AF-A0A7V6JL33-F1
#
_cell.length_a   1.000
_cell.length_b   1.000
_cell.length_c   1.000
_cell.angle_alpha   90.00
_cell.angle_beta   90.00
_cell.angle_gamma   90.00
#
_symmetry.space_group_name_H-M   'P 1'
#
loop_
_entity.id
_entity.type
_entity.pdbx_description
1 polymer ?
#
loop_
_entity_poly.entity_id
_entity_poly.type
_entity_poly.pdbx_seq_one_letter_code
_entity_poly.pdbx_strand_id
1 'polypeptide(L)'
;MEALRCQICGGSLAMMEDTVTFICEYCGTKYSKQVLQKIFAEITGTVRVEGPVQVEGIASISSLLQRAQEYAECHNYEKAKEYYNRVLDISPTNETARQWLDTPRLSKTEQEKIAQIADCIKKGNKLNAIKAYNYMTGKGLLESKEIIESIQDYENTQEIINVLISGMKN
;
A
#
# COMPACT_ATOMS: atom_id res chain seq x y z
N MET A 1 42.67 4.80 -6.84
CA MET A 1 43.23 4.78 -5.48
C MET A 1 42.08 4.99 -4.53
N GLU A 2 41.79 4.02 -3.67
CA GLU A 2 40.75 4.13 -2.64
C GLU A 2 41.28 5.03 -1.51
N ALA A 3 40.62 6.16 -1.28
CA ALA A 3 41.01 7.10 -0.24
C ALA A 3 40.57 6.57 1.14
N LEU A 4 41.49 6.55 2.10
CA LEU A 4 41.21 6.20 3.49
C LEU A 4 40.26 7.25 4.10
N ARG A 5 39.12 6.78 4.62
CA ARG A 5 38.09 7.63 5.24
C ARG A 5 38.11 7.51 6.77
N CYS A 6 37.85 8.62 7.43
CA CYS A 6 37.67 8.69 8.88
C CYS A 6 36.43 7.89 9.29
N GLN A 7 36.54 7.03 10.31
CA GLN A 7 35.39 6.28 10.82
C GLN A 7 34.41 7.11 11.66
N ILE A 8 34.85 8.27 12.16
CA ILE A 8 33.98 9.14 12.97
C ILE A 8 33.09 10.00 12.07
N CYS A 9 33.64 10.57 11.00
CA CYS A 9 32.91 11.54 10.16
C CYS A 9 32.88 11.20 8.66
N GLY A 10 33.55 10.13 8.21
CA GLY A 10 33.62 9.76 6.79
C GLY A 10 34.56 10.62 5.93
N GLY A 11 35.15 11.68 6.49
CA GLY A 11 36.05 12.59 5.79
C GLY A 11 37.40 11.98 5.39
N SER A 12 38.09 12.60 4.45
CA SER A 12 39.41 12.17 3.98
C SER A 12 40.48 12.27 5.08
N LEU A 13 41.42 11.32 5.09
CA LEU A 13 42.58 11.34 5.98
C LEU A 13 43.84 11.84 5.24
N ALA A 14 44.53 12.82 5.81
CA ALA A 14 45.81 13.34 5.33
C ALA A 14 46.96 12.83 6.20
N MET A 15 48.14 12.58 5.61
CA MET A 15 49.34 12.14 6.33
C MET A 15 50.19 13.34 6.74
N MET A 16 50.69 13.37 7.98
CA MET A 16 51.61 14.40 8.45
C MET A 16 53.05 14.05 8.02
N GLU A 17 53.80 15.03 7.50
CA GLU A 17 55.13 14.81 6.88
C GLU A 17 56.19 14.29 7.88
N ASP A 18 56.07 14.64 9.16
CA ASP A 18 57.07 14.30 10.20
C ASP A 18 56.68 13.12 11.11
N THR A 19 55.44 12.63 11.06
CA THR A 19 54.99 11.52 11.91
C THR A 19 54.13 10.54 11.13
N VAL A 20 54.23 9.24 11.45
CA VAL A 20 53.43 8.18 10.81
C VAL A 20 51.97 8.17 11.32
N THR A 21 51.38 9.36 11.39
CA THR A 21 50.05 9.64 11.92
C THR A 21 49.23 10.31 10.82
N PHE A 22 48.01 9.81 10.62
CA PHE A 22 47.03 10.36 9.71
C PHE A 22 46.04 11.22 10.49
N ILE A 23 45.67 12.37 9.95
CA ILE A 23 44.73 13.29 10.58
C ILE A 23 43.56 13.50 9.63
N CYS A 24 42.33 13.39 10.15
CA CYS A 24 41.16 13.76 9.37
C CYS A 24 41.10 15.27 9.18
N GLU A 25 41.00 15.72 7.92
CA GLU A 25 40.89 17.14 7.57
C GLU A 25 39.64 17.82 8.12
N TYR A 26 38.59 17.03 8.42
CA TYR A 26 37.27 17.53 8.82
C TYR A 26 37.08 17.55 10.34
N CYS A 27 37.39 16.45 11.04
CA CYS A 27 37.13 16.33 12.49
C CYS A 27 38.40 16.33 13.35
N GLY A 28 39.59 16.36 12.74
CA GLY A 28 40.87 16.43 13.46
C GLY A 28 41.28 15.14 14.18
N THR A 29 40.52 14.05 14.05
CA THR A 29 40.86 12.76 14.68
C THR A 29 42.16 12.22 14.09
N LYS A 30 43.07 11.80 14.98
CA LYS A 30 44.38 11.26 14.63
C LYS A 30 44.35 9.74 14.64
N TYR A 31 44.85 9.12 13.58
CA TYR A 31 44.95 7.67 13.40
C TYR A 31 46.42 7.29 13.22
N SER A 32 46.90 6.32 14.00
CA SER A 32 48.23 5.73 13.74
C SER A 32 48.13 4.64 12.67
N LYS A 33 49.26 4.33 12.03
CA LYS A 33 49.36 3.24 11.04
C LYS A 33 48.80 1.90 11.53
N GLN A 34 48.99 1.59 12.82
CA GLN A 34 48.51 0.35 13.44
C GLN A 34 46.98 0.30 13.56
N VAL A 35 46.36 1.44 13.89
CA VAL A 35 44.90 1.53 14.01
C VAL A 35 44.24 1.40 12.65
N LEU A 36 44.81 2.02 11.61
CA LEU A 36 44.31 1.89 10.23
C LEU A 36 44.44 0.46 9.69
N GLN A 37 45.52 -0.25 10.03
CA GLN A 37 45.69 -1.65 9.65
C GLN A 37 44.63 -2.56 10.26
N LYS A 38 44.24 -2.34 11.53
CA LYS A 38 43.15 -3.09 12.17
C LYS A 38 41.80 -2.79 11.53
N ILE A 39 41.51 -1.51 11.31
CA ILE A 39 40.24 -1.08 10.69
C ILE A 39 40.10 -1.66 9.28
N PHE A 40 41.17 -1.63 8.47
CA PHE A 40 41.12 -2.19 7.12
C PHE A 40 40.88 -3.70 7.12
N ALA A 41 41.49 -4.44 8.06
CA ALA A 41 41.29 -5.87 8.22
C ALA A 41 39.85 -6.23 8.62
N GLU A 42 39.18 -5.40 9.43
CA GLU A 42 37.80 -5.61 9.84
C GLU A 42 36.79 -5.30 8.72
N ILE A 43 37.01 -4.22 7.95
CA ILE A 43 36.10 -3.82 6.86
C ILE A 43 36.24 -4.72 5.63
N THR A 44 37.46 -5.20 5.34
CA THR A 44 37.70 -6.17 4.25
C THR A 44 37.43 -7.62 4.68
N GLY A 45 36.72 -7.81 5.80
CA GLY A 45 36.01 -9.06 6.06
C GLY A 45 34.99 -9.27 4.94
N THR A 46 35.37 -10.03 3.91
CA THR A 46 34.46 -10.39 2.82
C THR A 46 33.23 -11.05 3.43
N VAL A 47 32.06 -10.42 3.28
CA VAL A 47 30.77 -11.05 3.56
C VAL A 47 30.54 -12.09 2.47
N ARG A 48 31.16 -13.27 2.63
CA ARG A 48 30.96 -14.43 1.77
C ARG A 48 29.71 -15.15 2.23
N VAL A 49 28.60 -14.90 1.56
CA VAL A 49 27.38 -15.70 1.73
C VAL A 49 27.51 -16.92 0.81
N GLU A 50 28.36 -17.88 1.19
CA GLU A 50 28.47 -19.17 0.51
C GLU A 50 27.41 -20.13 1.09
N GLY A 51 26.15 -19.88 0.73
CA GLY A 51 25.02 -20.73 1.09
C GLY A 51 23.71 -20.20 0.51
N PRO A 52 22.71 -21.07 0.25
CA PRO A 52 21.39 -20.60 -0.13
C PRO A 52 20.84 -19.74 1.02
N VAL A 53 20.58 -18.46 0.75
CA VAL A 53 19.91 -17.58 1.70
C VAL A 53 18.47 -18.08 1.85
N GLN A 54 18.25 -18.93 2.85
CA GLN A 54 16.90 -19.37 3.23
C GLN A 54 16.26 -18.26 4.06
N VAL A 55 15.48 -17.44 3.38
CA VAL A 55 14.64 -16.42 4.00
C VAL A 55 13.30 -17.06 4.38
N GLU A 56 13.29 -17.82 5.47
CA GLU A 56 12.05 -18.27 6.10
C GLU A 56 11.30 -17.04 6.65
N GLY A 57 10.12 -16.76 6.09
CA GLY A 57 9.28 -15.63 6.52
C GLY A 57 9.03 -14.56 5.46
N ILE A 58 9.50 -14.72 4.22
CA ILE A 58 8.92 -13.95 3.11
C ILE A 58 7.46 -14.37 3.00
N ALA A 59 6.55 -13.39 3.06
CA ALA A 59 5.13 -13.63 2.85
C ALA A 59 4.96 -14.33 1.50
N SER A 60 4.75 -15.65 1.54
CA SER A 60 4.50 -16.45 0.34
C SER A 60 3.21 -15.97 -0.29
N ILE A 61 3.08 -16.15 -1.61
CA ILE A 61 1.84 -15.84 -2.33
C ILE A 61 0.64 -16.50 -1.64
N SER A 62 0.80 -17.74 -1.15
CA SER A 62 -0.23 -18.46 -0.39
C SER A 62 -0.65 -17.73 0.89
N SER A 63 0.30 -17.23 1.68
CA SER A 63 0.00 -16.50 2.93
C SER A 63 -0.71 -15.16 2.68
N LEU A 64 -0.35 -14.47 1.59
CA LEU A 64 -0.99 -13.21 1.20
C LEU A 64 -2.42 -13.45 0.70
N LEU A 65 -2.63 -14.49 -0.13
CA LEU A 65 -3.96 -14.88 -0.59
C LEU A 65 -4.87 -15.28 0.56
N GLN A 66 -4.36 -16.05 1.53
CA GLN A 66 -5.13 -16.43 2.71
C GLN A 66 -5.61 -15.20 3.49
N ARG A 67 -4.71 -14.25 3.79
CA ARG A 67 -5.09 -12.99 4.47
C ARG A 67 -6.10 -12.19 3.66
N ALA A 68 -5.94 -12.13 2.34
CA ALA A 68 -6.87 -11.44 1.45
C ALA A 68 -8.29 -12.04 1.54
N GLN A 69 -8.38 -13.38 1.60
CA GLN A 69 -9.64 -14.10 1.79
C GLN A 69 -10.27 -13.81 3.16
N GLU A 70 -9.50 -13.88 4.25
CA GLU A 70 -9.99 -13.57 5.60
C GLU A 70 -10.59 -12.15 5.69
N TYR A 71 -9.92 -11.15 5.09
CA TYR A 71 -10.46 -9.79 5.02
C TYR A 71 -11.71 -9.69 4.13
N ALA A 72 -11.77 -10.45 3.04
CA ALA A 72 -12.94 -10.50 2.17
C ALA A 72 -14.16 -11.11 2.88
N GLU A 73 -13.98 -12.16 3.67
CA GLU A 73 -15.04 -12.78 4.50
C GLU A 73 -15.54 -11.81 5.57
N CYS A 74 -14.62 -11.03 6.15
CA CYS A 74 -14.96 -9.98 7.11
C CYS A 74 -15.52 -8.70 6.45
N HIS A 75 -15.86 -8.73 5.16
CA HIS A 75 -16.39 -7.60 4.36
C HIS A 75 -15.49 -6.36 4.37
N ASN A 76 -14.22 -6.54 4.73
CA ASN A 76 -13.21 -5.50 4.70
C ASN A 76 -12.50 -5.51 3.34
N TYR A 77 -13.23 -5.11 2.30
CA TYR A 77 -12.75 -5.18 0.94
C TYR A 77 -11.59 -4.22 0.64
N GLU A 78 -11.45 -3.12 1.39
CA GLU A 78 -10.30 -2.22 1.26
C GLU A 78 -8.99 -2.93 1.61
N LYS A 79 -8.94 -3.59 2.77
CA LYS A 79 -7.77 -4.38 3.15
C LYS A 79 -7.59 -5.59 2.25
N ALA A 80 -8.66 -6.30 1.90
CA ALA A 80 -8.57 -7.42 0.97
C ALA A 80 -7.94 -7.00 -0.37
N LYS A 81 -8.37 -5.87 -0.93
CA LYS A 81 -7.81 -5.28 -2.15
C LYS A 81 -6.31 -5.01 -2.03
N GLU A 82 -5.86 -4.47 -0.91
CA GLU A 82 -4.44 -4.25 -0.62
C GLU A 82 -3.64 -5.56 -0.69
N TYR A 83 -4.12 -6.63 -0.04
CA TYR A 83 -3.44 -7.92 -0.07
C TYR A 83 -3.45 -8.57 -1.46
N TYR A 84 -4.55 -8.47 -2.21
CA TYR A 84 -4.60 -8.97 -3.59
C TYR A 84 -3.66 -8.20 -4.53
N ASN A 85 -3.53 -6.88 -4.37
CA ASN A 85 -2.56 -6.09 -5.13
C ASN A 85 -1.12 -6.52 -4.81
N ARG A 86 -0.79 -6.77 -3.54
CA ARG A 86 0.53 -7.29 -3.15
C ARG A 86 0.84 -8.66 -3.76
N VAL A 87 -0.18 -9.50 -3.98
CA VAL A 87 -0.02 -10.75 -4.73
C VAL A 87 0.33 -10.47 -6.19
N LEU A 88 -0.33 -9.49 -6.82
CA LEU A 88 -0.05 -9.10 -8.20
C LEU A 88 1.31 -8.41 -8.38
N ASP A 89 1.82 -7.71 -7.38
CA ASP A 89 3.19 -7.17 -7.38
C ASP A 89 4.24 -8.28 -7.48
N ILE A 90 3.95 -9.45 -6.88
CA ILE A 90 4.84 -10.63 -6.92
C ILE A 90 4.57 -11.48 -8.16
N SER A 91 3.30 -11.72 -8.49
CA SER A 91 2.86 -12.54 -9.61
C SER A 91 1.75 -11.83 -10.38
N PRO A 92 2.10 -11.01 -11.39
CA PRO A 92 1.12 -10.25 -12.17
C PRO A 92 0.11 -11.13 -12.90
N THR A 93 0.44 -12.40 -13.15
CA THR A 93 -0.39 -13.39 -13.85
C THR A 93 -1.29 -14.18 -12.90
N ASN A 94 -1.33 -13.86 -11.60
CA ASN A 94 -2.19 -14.57 -10.65
C ASN A 94 -3.68 -14.33 -10.99
N GLU A 95 -4.34 -15.37 -11.49
CA GLU A 95 -5.73 -15.30 -11.96
C GLU A 95 -6.71 -15.03 -10.81
N THR A 96 -6.50 -15.68 -9.66
CA THR A 96 -7.37 -15.52 -8.48
C THR A 96 -7.42 -14.07 -8.00
N ALA A 97 -6.26 -13.41 -7.89
CA ALA A 97 -6.18 -12.02 -7.47
C ALA A 97 -6.83 -11.08 -8.49
N ARG A 98 -6.61 -11.29 -9.80
CA ARG A 98 -7.26 -10.50 -10.86
C ARG A 98 -8.77 -10.65 -10.84
N GLN A 99 -9.29 -11.88 -10.85
CA GLN A 99 -10.72 -12.15 -10.84
C GLN A 99 -11.41 -11.52 -9.61
N TRP A 100 -10.75 -11.57 -8.44
CA TRP A 100 -11.30 -10.95 -7.24
C TRP A 100 -11.39 -9.42 -7.36
N LEU A 101 -10.36 -8.78 -7.92
CA LEU A 101 -10.28 -7.33 -8.12
C LEU A 101 -11.21 -6.82 -9.22
N ASP A 102 -11.46 -7.63 -10.26
CA ASP A 102 -12.41 -7.33 -11.34
C ASP A 102 -13.86 -7.42 -10.86
N THR A 103 -14.13 -8.18 -9.79
CA THR A 103 -15.47 -8.29 -9.23
C THR A 103 -15.85 -7.01 -8.49
N PRO A 104 -16.91 -6.28 -8.90
CA PRO A 104 -17.31 -5.05 -8.24
C PRO A 104 -17.80 -5.36 -6.83
N ARG A 105 -17.06 -4.86 -5.82
CA ARG A 105 -17.37 -4.99 -4.40
C ARG A 105 -17.35 -3.60 -3.78
N LEU A 106 -18.48 -3.14 -3.26
CA LEU A 106 -18.57 -1.87 -2.55
C LEU A 106 -17.83 -1.99 -1.23
N SER A 107 -16.89 -1.09 -0.95
CA SER A 107 -16.29 -0.95 0.38
C SER A 107 -17.37 -0.77 1.45
N LYS A 108 -17.02 -1.05 2.71
CA LYS A 108 -17.93 -0.86 3.84
C LYS A 108 -18.50 0.58 3.89
N THR A 109 -17.67 1.58 3.60
CA THR A 109 -18.10 2.98 3.60
C THR A 109 -19.07 3.30 2.46
N GLU A 110 -18.89 2.70 1.28
CA GLU A 110 -19.82 2.84 0.16
C GLU A 110 -21.16 2.15 0.46
N GLN A 111 -21.13 0.96 1.08
CA GLN A 111 -22.35 0.26 1.51
C GLN A 111 -23.14 1.10 2.53
N GLU A 112 -22.46 1.70 3.50
CA GLU A 112 -23.08 2.58 4.50
C GLU A 112 -23.72 3.82 3.84
N LYS A 113 -23.05 4.45 2.88
CA LYS A 113 -23.60 5.59 2.13
C LYS A 113 -24.82 5.19 1.31
N ILE A 114 -24.76 4.06 0.61
CA ILE A 114 -25.90 3.53 -0.17
C ILE A 114 -27.08 3.22 0.75
N ALA A 115 -26.84 2.65 1.93
CA ALA A 115 -27.88 2.40 2.92
C ALA A 115 -28.54 3.71 3.41
N GLN A 116 -27.76 4.78 3.63
CA GLN A 116 -28.30 6.11 3.97
C GLN A 116 -29.14 6.71 2.83
N ILE A 117 -28.71 6.54 1.58
CA ILE A 117 -29.48 6.97 0.41
C ILE A 117 -30.81 6.19 0.34
N ALA A 118 -30.76 4.87 0.55
CA ALA A 118 -31.95 4.02 0.57
C ALA A 118 -32.95 4.43 1.68
N ASP A 119 -32.45 4.79 2.86
CA ASP A 119 -33.29 5.33 3.94
C ASP A 119 -33.94 6.68 3.58
N CYS A 120 -33.21 7.56 2.88
CA CYS A 120 -33.79 8.82 2.39
C CYS A 120 -34.93 8.58 1.39
N ILE A 121 -34.78 7.57 0.52
CA ILE A 121 -35.78 7.18 -0.48
C ILE A 121 -37.05 6.66 0.22
N LYS A 122 -36.88 5.75 1.18
CA LYS A 122 -37.98 5.21 2.00
C LYS A 122 -38.77 6.27 2.75
N LYS A 123 -38.08 7.29 3.27
CA LYS A 123 -38.68 8.43 3.97
C LYS A 123 -39.36 9.43 3.02
N GLY A 124 -39.35 9.19 1.71
CA GLY A 124 -39.90 10.10 0.70
C GLY A 124 -39.03 11.34 0.44
N ASN A 125 -37.82 11.41 1.01
CA ASN A 125 -36.92 12.54 0.85
C ASN A 125 -36.04 12.40 -0.40
N LYS A 126 -36.70 12.40 -1.57
CA LYS A 126 -36.06 12.18 -2.88
C LYS A 126 -34.97 13.20 -3.20
N LEU A 127 -35.16 14.47 -2.83
CA LEU A 127 -34.17 15.51 -3.10
C LEU A 127 -32.84 15.24 -2.37
N ASN A 128 -32.90 14.82 -1.11
CA ASN A 128 -31.69 14.47 -0.36
C ASN A 128 -31.06 13.19 -0.89
N ALA A 129 -31.85 12.20 -1.30
CA ALA A 129 -31.34 10.99 -1.95
C ALA A 129 -30.56 11.31 -3.23
N ILE A 130 -31.12 12.16 -4.10
CA ILE A 130 -30.46 12.60 -5.35
C ILE A 130 -29.14 13.33 -5.06
N LYS A 131 -29.14 14.26 -4.09
CA LYS A 131 -27.92 14.99 -3.69
C LYS A 131 -26.85 14.05 -3.14
N ALA A 132 -27.23 13.14 -2.25
CA ALA A 132 -26.29 12.19 -1.65
C ALA A 132 -25.73 11.22 -2.71
N TYR A 133 -26.56 10.75 -3.64
CA TYR A 133 -26.12 9.91 -4.75
C TYR A 133 -25.18 10.64 -5.72
N ASN A 134 -25.52 11.87 -6.11
CA ASN A 134 -24.67 12.75 -6.90
C ASN A 134 -23.31 12.98 -6.23
N TYR A 135 -23.29 13.30 -4.93
CA TYR A 135 -22.05 13.51 -4.19
C TYR A 135 -21.19 12.24 -4.08
N MET A 136 -21.82 11.08 -3.92
CA MET A 136 -21.13 9.80 -3.81
C MET A 136 -20.52 9.35 -5.14
N THR A 137 -21.24 9.54 -6.24
CA THR A 137 -20.89 8.97 -7.56
C THR A 137 -20.24 9.96 -8.52
N GLY A 138 -20.41 11.27 -8.30
CA GLY A 138 -19.96 12.33 -9.20
C GLY A 138 -20.80 12.50 -10.47
N LYS A 139 -21.87 11.70 -10.65
CA LYS A 139 -22.77 11.76 -11.82
C LYS A 139 -23.52 13.07 -11.93
N GLY A 140 -24.01 13.43 -13.12
CA GLY A 140 -24.82 14.63 -13.30
C GLY A 140 -26.10 14.64 -12.44
N LEU A 141 -26.63 15.84 -12.14
CA LEU A 141 -27.90 15.98 -11.41
C LEU A 141 -29.07 15.30 -12.12
N LEU A 142 -29.10 15.37 -13.46
CA LEU A 142 -30.13 14.72 -14.28
C LEU A 142 -30.05 13.20 -14.17
N GLU A 143 -28.87 12.60 -14.37
CA GLU A 143 -28.67 11.15 -14.26
C GLU A 143 -29.02 10.63 -12.86
N SER A 144 -28.58 11.37 -11.84
CA SER A 144 -28.88 11.04 -10.44
C SER A 144 -30.39 11.07 -10.19
N LYS A 145 -31.12 12.02 -10.79
CA LYS A 145 -32.58 12.09 -10.71
C LYS A 145 -33.23 10.90 -11.41
N GLU A 146 -32.83 10.59 -12.64
CA GLU A 146 -33.40 9.49 -13.43
C GLU A 146 -33.25 8.14 -12.72
N ILE A 147 -32.07 7.87 -12.11
CA ILE A 147 -31.82 6.65 -11.35
C ILE A 147 -32.76 6.55 -10.15
N ILE A 148 -32.87 7.62 -9.35
CA ILE A 148 -33.75 7.63 -8.17
C ILE A 148 -35.24 7.52 -8.56
N GLU A 149 -35.64 8.12 -9.68
CA GLU A 149 -37.02 8.05 -10.19
C GLU A 149 -37.35 6.69 -10.82
N SER A 150 -36.36 5.93 -11.28
CA SER A 150 -36.57 4.59 -11.84
C SER A 150 -37.00 3.54 -10.81
N ILE A 151 -36.86 3.84 -9.52
CA ILE A 151 -37.26 2.96 -8.41
C ILE A 151 -38.79 2.91 -8.34
N GLN A 152 -39.34 1.71 -8.45
CA GLN A 152 -40.79 1.48 -8.44
C GLN A 152 -41.29 1.16 -7.03
N ASP A 153 -40.59 0.30 -6.30
CA ASP A 153 -40.93 -0.05 -4.92
C ASP A 153 -40.05 0.70 -3.91
N TYR A 154 -40.65 1.69 -3.24
CA TYR A 154 -39.98 2.52 -2.23
C TYR A 154 -39.86 1.81 -0.87
N GLU A 155 -40.53 0.69 -0.62
CA GLU A 155 -40.42 -0.07 0.62
C GLU A 155 -39.37 -1.19 0.52
N ASN A 156 -39.15 -1.72 -0.68
CA ASN A 156 -38.17 -2.76 -0.95
C ASN A 156 -36.72 -2.25 -0.95
N THR A 157 -36.05 -2.38 0.20
CA THR A 157 -34.63 -2.00 0.36
C THR A 157 -33.71 -2.63 -0.68
N GLN A 158 -33.94 -3.90 -1.03
CA GLN A 158 -33.04 -4.63 -1.92
C GLN A 158 -33.16 -4.14 -3.36
N GLU A 159 -34.37 -3.84 -3.81
CA GLU A 159 -34.60 -3.20 -5.11
C GLU A 159 -33.90 -1.84 -5.18
N ILE A 160 -34.11 -0.99 -4.16
CA ILE A 160 -33.47 0.32 -4.08
C ILE A 160 -31.94 0.19 -4.18
N ILE A 161 -31.33 -0.67 -3.37
CA ILE A 161 -29.88 -0.89 -3.37
C ILE A 161 -29.40 -1.37 -4.74
N ASN A 162 -30.10 -2.32 -5.37
CA ASN A 162 -29.72 -2.86 -6.67
C ASN A 162 -29.76 -1.79 -7.77
N VAL A 163 -30.78 -0.93 -7.78
CA VAL A 163 -30.90 0.19 -8.73
C VAL A 163 -29.79 1.23 -8.51
N LEU A 164 -29.48 1.55 -7.25
CA LEU A 164 -28.39 2.49 -6.94
C LEU A 164 -27.04 1.96 -7.42
N ILE A 165 -26.77 0.66 -7.20
CA ILE A 165 -25.52 0.00 -7.61
C ILE A 165 -25.43 -0.13 -9.13
N SER A 166 -26.52 -0.47 -9.83
CA SER A 166 -26.51 -0.55 -11.30
C SER A 166 -26.27 0.84 -11.90
N GLY A 167 -26.89 1.87 -11.33
CA GLY A 167 -26.71 3.25 -11.73
C GLY A 167 -25.27 3.76 -11.59
N MET A 168 -24.47 3.21 -10.67
CA MET A 168 -23.05 3.56 -10.49
C MET A 168 -22.15 3.01 -11.59
N LYS A 169 -22.59 1.95 -12.29
CA LYS A 169 -21.80 1.26 -13.32
C LYS A 169 -22.00 1.81 -14.73
N ASN A 170 -23.20 2.33 -14.99
CA ASN A 170 -23.51 3.09 -16.21
C ASN A 170 -22.92 4.48 -16.15
#